data_AF-A0A841PUQ1-F1
#
_entry.id   AF-A0A841PUQ1-F1
#
_cell.length_a   1.000
_cell.length_b   1.000
_cell.length_c   1.000
_cell.angle_alpha   90.00
_cell.angle_beta   90.00
_cell.angle_gamma   90.00
#
_symmetry.space_group_name_H-M   'P 1'
#
loop_
_entity.id
_entity.type
_entity.pdbx_description
1 polymer ?
#
loop_
_entity_poly.entity_id
_entity_poly.type
_entity_poly.pdbx_seq_one_letter_code
_entity_poly.pdbx_strand_id
1 'polypeptide(L)' 'MSKRGIDFLEKWMAEHLPNALTDDPAAISDLADQAMKAADKEGIRTDEISEEVGPVFGVIADAMLHREGGLAG' A
#
# COMPACT_ATOMS: atom_id res chain seq x y z
N MET A 1 -4.39 -0.30 -11.88
CA MET A 1 -3.80 -1.50 -11.25
C MET A 1 -4.41 -2.77 -11.82
N SER A 2 -3.63 -3.84 -11.96
CA SER A 2 -4.13 -5.19 -12.29
C SER A 2 -4.67 -5.91 -11.05
N LYS A 3 -5.54 -6.92 -11.22
CA LYS A 3 -6.06 -7.73 -10.10
C LYS A 3 -4.93 -8.36 -9.25
N ARG A 4 -3.84 -8.77 -9.91
CA ARG A 4 -2.65 -9.34 -9.26
C ARG A 4 -1.91 -8.30 -8.42
N GLY A 5 -1.81 -7.05 -8.89
CA GLY A 5 -1.19 -5.95 -8.14
C GLY A 5 -2.01 -5.54 -6.91
N ILE A 6 -3.35 -5.54 -7.02
CA ILE A 6 -4.25 -5.26 -5.88
C ILE A 6 -4.15 -6.35 -4.82
N ASP A 7 -4.29 -7.61 -5.21
CA ASP A 7 -4.24 -8.75 -4.27
C ASP A 7 -2.87 -8.85 -3.55
N PHE A 8 -1.80 -8.41 -4.22
CA PHE A 8 -0.46 -8.29 -3.61
C PHE A 8 -0.42 -7.14 -2.59
N LEU A 9 -0.85 -5.94 -2.98
CA LEU A 9 -0.76 -4.75 -2.14
C LEU A 9 -1.60 -4.89 -0.87
N GLU A 10 -2.80 -5.48 -0.95
CA GLU A 10 -3.64 -5.77 0.22
C GLU A 10 -2.94 -6.69 1.24
N LYS A 11 -2.30 -7.77 0.76
CA LYS A 11 -1.54 -8.69 1.61
C LYS A 11 -0.33 -8.02 2.21
N TRP A 12 0.43 -7.29 1.39
CA TRP A 12 1.63 -6.58 1.83
C TRP A 12 1.26 -5.55 2.91
N MET A 13 0.18 -4.79 2.72
CA MET A 13 -0.29 -3.83 3.71
C MET A 13 -0.74 -4.49 5.02
N ALA A 14 -1.43 -5.64 4.96
CA ALA A 14 -1.85 -6.36 6.16
C ALA A 14 -0.66 -6.88 6.99
N GLU A 15 0.43 -7.28 6.33
CA GLU A 15 1.64 -7.80 6.98
C GLU A 15 2.61 -6.71 7.44
N HIS A 16 2.71 -5.60 6.69
CA HIS A 16 3.76 -4.60 6.87
C HIS A 16 3.28 -3.25 7.44
N LEU A 17 1.98 -2.91 7.36
CA LEU A 17 1.53 -1.63 7.92
C LEU A 17 1.48 -1.69 9.44
N PRO A 18 2.15 -0.75 10.14
CA PRO A 18 2.10 -0.68 11.59
C PRO A 18 0.66 -0.44 12.07
N ASN A 19 0.28 -1.06 13.20
CA ASN A 19 -1.04 -0.86 13.83
C ASN A 19 -1.34 0.60 14.20
N ALA A 20 -0.32 1.46 14.24
CA ALA A 20 -0.45 2.89 14.50
C ALA A 20 -0.79 3.63 13.20
N LEU A 21 -1.82 4.48 13.26
CA LEU A 21 -2.08 5.52 12.26
C LEU A 21 -0.86 6.46 12.26
N THR A 22 -0.26 6.73 11.10
CA THR A 22 0.68 7.85 10.94
C THR A 22 0.30 8.64 9.69
N ASP A 23 0.26 9.95 9.84
CA ASP A 23 0.01 10.94 8.78
C ASP A 23 1.31 11.51 8.23
N ASP A 24 2.47 11.02 8.70
CA ASP A 24 3.79 11.47 8.26
C ASP A 24 4.02 11.11 6.77
N PRO A 25 4.08 12.11 5.87
CA PRO A 25 4.27 11.87 4.45
C PRO A 25 5.59 11.14 4.13
N ALA A 26 6.63 11.32 4.96
CA ALA A 26 7.90 10.64 4.78
C ALA A 26 7.78 9.14 5.09
N ALA A 27 7.03 8.78 6.14
CA ALA A 27 6.74 7.38 6.47
C ALA A 27 5.87 6.71 5.40
N ILE A 28 4.85 7.40 4.88
CA ILE A 28 4.00 6.90 3.81
C ILE A 28 4.82 6.70 2.51
N SER A 29 5.73 7.62 2.20
CA SER A 29 6.62 7.50 1.03
C SER A 29 7.57 6.31 1.17
N ASP A 30 8.16 6.09 2.35
CA ASP A 30 9.05 4.95 2.58
C ASP A 30 8.30 3.61 2.48
N LEU A 31 7.07 3.54 2.99
CA LEU A 31 6.20 2.36 2.83
C LEU A 31 5.85 2.10 1.37
N ALA A 32 5.55 3.14 0.59
CA ALA A 32 5.31 3.00 -0.85
C ALA A 32 6.55 2.44 -1.59
N ASP A 33 7.74 2.94 -1.25
CA ASP A 33 9.00 2.42 -1.81
C ASP A 33 9.25 0.96 -1.42
N GLN A 34 8.94 0.58 -0.18
CA GLN A 34 9.06 -0.81 0.27
C GLN A 34 8.07 -1.74 -0.46
N ALA A 35 6.82 -1.31 -0.63
CA ALA A 35 5.80 -2.06 -1.37
C ALA A 35 6.22 -2.29 -2.83
N MET A 36 6.76 -1.25 -3.49
CA MET A 36 7.27 -1.36 -4.86
C MET A 36 8.45 -2.32 -4.96
N LYS A 37 9.41 -2.27 -4.03
CA LYS A 37 10.55 -3.21 -3.99
C LYS A 37 10.11 -4.65 -3.74
N ALA A 38 9.08 -4.87 -2.91
CA ALA A 38 8.54 -6.19 -2.66
C ALA A 38 7.80 -6.75 -3.88
N ALA A 39 7.06 -5.90 -4.59
CA ALA A 39 6.35 -6.31 -5.80
C ALA A 39 7.31 -6.68 -6.94
N ASP A 40 8.40 -5.93 -7.10
CA ASP A 40 9.48 -6.24 -8.06
C ASP A 40 10.10 -7.63 -7.78
N LYS A 41 10.31 -7.97 -6.49
CA LYS A 41 10.79 -9.31 -6.09
C LYS A 41 9.81 -10.44 -6.43
N GLU A 42 8.51 -10.16 -6.40
CA GLU A 42 7.43 -11.09 -6.79
C GLU A 42 7.22 -11.15 -8.32
N GLY A 43 8.05 -10.44 -9.09
CA GLY A 43 7.91 -10.34 -10.54
C GLY A 43 6.60 -9.67 -10.96
N ILE A 44 6.06 -8.80 -10.10
CA ILE A 44 4.96 -7.89 -10.42
C ILE A 44 5.63 -6.62 -10.91
N ARG A 45 5.51 -6.38 -12.21
CA ARG A 45 6.13 -5.20 -12.81
C ARG A 45 5.48 -3.95 -12.22
N THR A 46 6.30 -2.93 -11.99
CA THR A 46 5.84 -1.65 -11.46
C THR A 46 4.73 -1.04 -12.31
N ASP A 47 4.70 -1.22 -13.63
CA ASP A 47 3.60 -0.77 -14.50
C ASP A 47 2.23 -1.40 -14.16
N GLU A 48 2.19 -2.61 -13.58
CA GLU A 48 0.95 -3.25 -13.10
C GLU A 48 0.40 -2.59 -11.81
N ILE A 49 1.22 -1.77 -11.15
CA ILE A 49 1.00 -1.18 -9.81
C ILE A 49 1.02 0.36 -9.86
N SER A 50 1.84 0.94 -10.74
CA SER A 50 2.32 2.33 -10.74
C SER A 50 1.91 3.13 -11.97
N GLU A 51 0.93 2.66 -12.75
CA GLU A 51 0.38 3.44 -13.86
C GLU A 51 -0.25 4.77 -13.43
N GLU A 52 -0.38 5.01 -12.12
CA GLU A 52 -0.26 6.37 -11.64
C GLU A 52 0.79 6.43 -10.52
N VAL A 53 1.56 7.51 -10.48
CA VAL A 53 2.39 7.89 -9.33
C VAL A 53 1.51 8.58 -8.27
N GLY A 54 0.20 8.25 -8.31
CA GLY A 54 -0.91 8.83 -7.55
C GLY A 54 -1.85 7.85 -6.80
N PRO A 55 -1.83 6.50 -6.94
CA PRO A 55 -2.76 5.60 -6.27
C PRO A 55 -2.09 4.72 -5.19
N VAL A 56 -0.80 4.33 -5.24
CA VAL A 56 -0.18 3.50 -4.19
C VAL A 56 0.03 4.30 -2.90
N PHE A 57 0.58 5.51 -3.04
CA PHE A 57 0.67 6.47 -1.93
C PHE A 57 -0.71 6.79 -1.37
N GLY A 58 -1.70 7.01 -2.24
CA GLY A 58 -3.08 7.27 -1.85
C GLY A 58 -3.75 6.11 -1.11
N VAL A 59 -3.56 4.87 -1.56
CA VAL A 59 -4.12 3.66 -0.92
C VAL A 59 -3.46 3.40 0.43
N ILE A 60 -2.14 3.58 0.54
CA ILE A 60 -1.42 3.44 1.81
C ILE A 60 -1.85 4.57 2.76
N ALA A 61 -1.91 5.81 2.31
CA ALA A 61 -2.38 6.94 3.11
C ALA A 61 -3.83 6.73 3.59
N ASP A 62 -4.73 6.30 2.71
CA ASP A 62 -6.13 6.02 3.04
C ASP A 62 -6.24 4.87 4.07
N ALA A 63 -5.52 3.77 3.86
CA ALA A 63 -5.48 2.66 4.82
C ALA A 63 -4.89 3.06 6.18
N MET A 64 -3.93 3.98 6.19
CA MET A 64 -3.31 4.52 7.41
C MET A 64 -4.12 5.63 8.07
N LEU A 65 -5.08 6.25 7.39
CA LEU A 65 -6.02 7.23 7.94
C LEU A 65 -7.32 6.57 8.42
N HIS A 66 -7.73 5.47 7.78
CA HIS A 66 -8.97 4.74 8.07
C HIS A 66 -8.80 3.47 8.91
N ARG A 67 -7.64 3.25 9.55
CA ARG A 67 -7.41 2.06 10.41
C ARG A 67 -8.29 2.02 11.66
N GLU A 68 -8.97 3.11 12.02
CA GLU A 68 -10.09 3.10 12.98
C GLU A 68 -11.41 2.79 12.27
N GLY A 69 -11.66 1.49 12.05
CA GLY A 69 -12.89 1.06 11.41
C GLY A 69 -13.05 -0.45 11.23
N GLY A 70 -12.35 -1.28 12.00
CA GLY A 70 -12.81 -2.65 12.19
C GLY A 70 -14.15 -2.64 12.95
N LEU A 71 -15.19 -3.20 12.33
CA LEU A 71 -16.48 -3.61 12.93
C LEU A 71 -17.58 -2.54 13.05
N ALA A 72 -18.43 -2.42 12.01
CA ALA A 72 -19.87 -2.21 12.19
C ALA A 72 -20.65 -2.60 10.91
N GLY A 73 -21.45 -3.68 10.99
CA GLY A 73 -22.63 -3.91 10.16
C GLY A 73 -22.45 -4.75 8.91
#